data_AF-A0A2N2P2F3-F1
#
_entry.id   AF-A0A2N2P2F3-F1
#
_cell.length_a   1.000
_cell.length_b   1.000
_cell.length_c   1.000
_cell.angle_alpha   90.00
_cell.angle_beta   90.00
_cell.angle_gamma   90.00
#
_symmetry.space_group_name_H-M   'P 1'
#
loop_
_entity.id
_entity.type
_entity.pdbx_description
1 polymer ?
#
loop_
_entity_poly.entity_id
_entity_poly.type
_entity_poly.pdbx_seq_one_letter_code
_entity_poly.pdbx_strand_id
1 'polypeptide(L)'
;MTESSPKNDVKKTDPRRDQQLIEVIQQLREDIPTTLQPEEARRLNASLAQHLSRAKQPKNRSQSVQKAVERIEEYPQIRGLFSEILDRSVSWYEKPTSTGYISIAGDLFDIEPGNLMVCPIDPQHYQRYRRNARQKIVCPHHHVDLIPVETAPPLEKP
;
A
#
# COMPACT_ATOMS: atom_id res chain seq x y z
N MET A 1 -5.78 -7.44 45.17
CA MET A 1 -5.00 -6.82 44.08
C MET A 1 -5.17 -7.69 42.86
N THR A 2 -5.96 -7.24 41.89
CA THR A 2 -6.06 -7.90 40.58
C THR A 2 -6.02 -6.79 39.54
N GLU A 3 -4.90 -6.77 38.84
CA GLU A 3 -4.50 -5.78 37.85
C GLU A 3 -5.55 -5.69 36.74
N SER A 4 -5.98 -4.46 36.50
CA SER A 4 -6.85 -4.10 35.39
C SER A 4 -6.03 -4.16 34.11
N SER A 5 -6.37 -5.09 33.21
CA SER A 5 -5.86 -5.10 31.84
C SER A 5 -6.10 -3.74 31.17
N PRO A 6 -5.10 -3.16 30.49
CA PRO A 6 -5.29 -1.88 29.81
C PRO A 6 -6.27 -2.10 28.65
N LYS A 7 -7.36 -1.35 28.70
CA LYS A 7 -8.34 -1.24 27.63
C LYS A 7 -7.57 -0.76 26.39
N ASN A 8 -7.61 -1.55 25.32
CA ASN A 8 -7.23 -1.09 23.98
C ASN A 8 -8.20 0.03 23.58
N ASP A 9 -7.87 1.26 23.97
CA ASP A 9 -8.49 2.46 23.44
C ASP A 9 -8.23 2.47 21.94
N VAL A 10 -9.25 2.11 21.18
CA VAL A 10 -9.35 2.33 19.74
C VAL A 10 -9.07 3.81 19.54
N LYS A 11 -7.82 4.15 19.18
CA LYS A 11 -7.41 5.52 18.87
C LYS A 11 -8.36 6.03 17.80
N LYS A 12 -9.24 6.96 18.19
CA LYS A 12 -10.13 7.66 17.26
C LYS A 12 -9.27 8.32 16.19
N THR A 13 -9.27 7.77 14.99
CA THR A 13 -8.71 8.41 13.80
C THR A 13 -9.26 9.82 13.68
N ASP A 14 -8.37 10.80 13.60
CA ASP A 14 -8.73 12.22 13.52
C ASP A 14 -9.44 12.49 12.18
N PRO A 15 -10.71 12.94 12.17
CA PRO A 15 -11.45 13.20 10.95
C PRO A 15 -10.80 14.28 10.07
N ARG A 16 -9.98 15.17 10.64
CA ARG A 16 -9.17 16.15 9.88
C ARG A 16 -8.04 15.45 9.13
N ARG A 17 -7.35 14.51 9.79
CA ARG A 17 -6.32 13.69 9.16
C ARG A 17 -6.90 12.85 8.01
N ASP A 18 -8.06 12.24 8.22
CA ASP A 18 -8.76 11.50 7.16
C ASP A 18 -9.13 12.40 5.97
N GLN A 19 -9.53 13.66 6.22
CA GLN A 19 -9.82 14.62 5.15
C GLN A 19 -8.57 14.97 4.35
N GLN A 20 -7.47 15.27 5.01
CA GLN A 20 -6.21 15.58 4.35
C GLN A 20 -5.68 14.39 3.55
N LEU A 21 -5.80 13.16 4.08
CA LEU A 21 -5.46 11.95 3.34
C LEU A 21 -6.34 11.78 2.10
N ILE A 22 -7.65 12.04 2.19
CA ILE A 22 -8.55 11.99 1.02
C ILE A 22 -8.11 12.98 -0.05
N GLU A 23 -7.76 14.21 0.31
CA GLU A 23 -7.30 15.25 -0.62
C GLU A 23 -6.00 14.84 -1.32
N VAL A 24 -5.02 14.35 -0.55
CA VAL A 24 -3.76 13.86 -1.11
C VAL A 24 -3.98 12.66 -2.03
N ILE A 25 -4.84 11.70 -1.65
CA ILE A 25 -5.16 10.55 -2.50
C ILE A 25 -5.88 11.02 -3.77
N GLN A 26 -6.72 12.06 -3.71
CA GLN A 26 -7.35 12.63 -4.90
C GLN A 26 -6.31 13.23 -5.86
N GLN A 27 -5.36 14.00 -5.33
CA GLN A 27 -4.27 14.55 -6.12
C GLN A 27 -3.42 13.45 -6.76
N LEU A 28 -3.03 12.43 -5.98
CA LEU A 28 -2.22 11.31 -6.45
C LEU A 28 -2.86 10.55 -7.63
N ARG A 29 -4.20 10.51 -7.70
CA ARG A 29 -4.92 9.84 -8.80
C ARG A 29 -4.71 10.50 -10.16
N GLU A 30 -4.34 11.77 -10.19
CA GLU A 30 -3.99 12.49 -11.41
C GLU A 30 -2.62 12.07 -11.93
N ASP A 31 -1.69 11.71 -11.03
CA ASP A 31 -0.32 11.29 -11.34
C ASP A 31 -0.17 9.77 -11.58
N ILE A 32 -1.15 8.97 -11.17
CA ILE A 32 -1.13 7.50 -11.34
C ILE A 32 -1.00 7.08 -12.83
N PRO A 33 -1.75 7.65 -13.79
CA PRO A 33 -1.68 7.25 -15.20
C PRO A 33 -0.34 7.57 -15.89
N THR A 34 0.41 8.55 -15.38
CA THR A 34 1.72 8.92 -15.93
C THR A 34 2.86 8.08 -15.32
N THR A 35 2.61 7.47 -14.16
CA THR A 35 3.62 6.71 -13.41
C THR A 35 3.53 5.21 -13.64
N LEU A 36 2.32 4.65 -13.72
CA LEU A 36 2.10 3.21 -13.89
C LEU A 36 1.73 2.82 -15.32
N GLN A 37 1.90 1.53 -15.64
CA GLN A 37 1.37 0.97 -16.87
C GLN A 37 -0.16 1.13 -16.94
N PRO A 38 -0.76 1.31 -18.13
CA PRO A 38 -2.18 1.68 -18.26
C PRO A 38 -3.15 0.75 -17.52
N GLU A 39 -2.90 -0.56 -17.52
CA GLU A 39 -3.75 -1.53 -16.84
C GLU A 39 -3.59 -1.50 -15.30
N GLU A 40 -2.40 -1.22 -14.80
CA GLU A 40 -2.15 -1.04 -13.38
C GLU A 40 -2.72 0.27 -12.87
N ALA A 41 -2.53 1.35 -13.63
CA ALA A 41 -3.13 2.65 -13.38
C ALA A 41 -4.65 2.55 -13.29
N ARG A 42 -5.29 1.85 -14.24
CA ARG A 42 -6.76 1.61 -14.22
C ARG A 42 -7.19 0.85 -12.97
N ARG A 43 -6.53 -0.27 -12.65
CA ARG A 43 -6.88 -1.10 -11.48
C ARG A 43 -6.71 -0.34 -10.16
N LEU A 44 -5.62 0.41 -10.02
CA LEU A 44 -5.37 1.23 -8.83
C LEU A 44 -6.40 2.35 -8.72
N ASN A 45 -6.63 3.12 -9.79
CA ASN A 45 -7.60 4.22 -9.78
C ASN A 45 -9.02 3.75 -9.50
N ALA A 46 -9.44 2.59 -10.01
CA ALA A 46 -10.75 2.01 -9.71
C ALA A 46 -10.89 1.67 -8.21
N SER A 47 -9.86 1.05 -7.63
CA SER A 47 -9.85 0.71 -6.21
C SER A 47 -9.85 1.96 -5.32
N LEU A 48 -9.02 2.97 -5.63
CA LEU A 48 -9.01 4.23 -4.89
C LEU A 48 -10.35 4.96 -5.00
N ALA A 49 -10.94 5.03 -6.19
CA ALA A 49 -12.25 5.64 -6.38
C ALA A 49 -13.34 4.95 -5.54
N GLN A 50 -13.32 3.61 -5.47
CA GLN A 50 -14.25 2.84 -4.65
C GLN A 50 -14.08 3.16 -3.16
N HIS A 51 -12.85 3.21 -2.65
CA HIS A 51 -12.58 3.53 -1.25
C HIS A 51 -12.93 4.98 -0.91
N LEU A 52 -12.55 5.94 -1.74
CA LEU A 52 -12.90 7.36 -1.55
C LEU A 52 -14.42 7.58 -1.59
N SER A 53 -15.14 6.88 -2.46
CA SER A 53 -16.60 6.94 -2.51
C SER A 53 -17.23 6.46 -1.19
N ARG A 54 -16.74 5.35 -0.63
CA ARG A 54 -17.18 4.84 0.68
C ARG A 54 -16.80 5.77 1.82
N ALA A 55 -15.68 6.48 1.71
CA ALA A 55 -15.20 7.41 2.72
C ALA A 55 -16.08 8.66 2.89
N LYS A 56 -16.98 8.94 1.93
CA LYS A 56 -18.01 9.99 2.05
C LYS A 56 -18.97 9.74 3.21
N GLN A 57 -19.18 8.48 3.61
CA GLN A 57 -19.99 8.14 4.76
C GLN A 57 -19.14 8.23 6.03
N PRO A 58 -19.48 9.09 7.02
CA PRO A 58 -18.67 9.27 8.23
C PRO A 58 -18.35 7.96 8.96
N LYS A 59 -19.33 7.03 9.02
CA LYS A 59 -19.19 5.71 9.64
C LYS A 59 -18.12 4.81 9.01
N ASN A 60 -17.81 5.01 7.73
CA ASN A 60 -16.89 4.18 6.96
C ASN A 60 -15.60 4.93 6.60
N ARG A 61 -15.49 6.19 6.99
CA ARG A 61 -14.48 7.13 6.52
C ARG A 61 -13.07 6.64 6.80
N SER A 62 -12.72 6.54 8.08
CA SER A 62 -11.43 6.07 8.56
C SER A 62 -11.02 4.73 7.94
N GLN A 63 -11.89 3.71 8.03
CA GLN A 63 -11.61 2.40 7.44
C GLN A 63 -11.40 2.46 5.91
N SER A 64 -12.16 3.32 5.22
CA SER A 64 -12.03 3.44 3.76
C SER A 64 -10.77 4.19 3.36
N VAL A 65 -10.38 5.22 4.11
CA VAL A 65 -9.12 5.94 3.94
C VAL A 65 -7.94 4.99 4.20
N GLN A 66 -7.98 4.23 5.29
CA GLN A 66 -6.97 3.22 5.60
C GLN A 66 -6.80 2.23 4.44
N LYS A 67 -7.89 1.64 3.94
CA LYS A 67 -7.83 0.71 2.80
C LYS A 67 -7.30 1.36 1.52
N ALA A 68 -7.54 2.64 1.30
CA ALA A 68 -6.98 3.36 0.17
C ALA A 68 -5.45 3.53 0.31
N VAL A 69 -4.96 3.85 1.52
CA VAL A 69 -3.53 3.94 1.82
C VAL A 69 -2.85 2.57 1.67
N GLU A 70 -3.44 1.51 2.23
CA GLU A 70 -2.96 0.12 2.06
C GLU A 70 -2.85 -0.29 0.59
N ARG A 71 -3.73 0.25 -0.27
CA ARG A 71 -3.70 0.00 -1.71
C ARG A 71 -2.59 0.77 -2.41
N ILE A 72 -2.31 1.99 -1.99
CA ILE A 72 -1.18 2.79 -2.48
C ILE A 72 0.16 2.14 -2.12
N GLU A 73 0.28 1.60 -0.90
CA GLU A 73 1.50 0.96 -0.42
C GLU A 73 1.93 -0.26 -1.26
N GLU A 74 1.03 -0.85 -2.05
CA GLU A 74 1.36 -1.95 -2.97
C GLU A 74 2.17 -1.54 -4.20
N TYR A 75 2.22 -0.25 -4.49
CA TYR A 75 2.84 0.28 -5.69
C TYR A 75 4.03 1.15 -5.26
N PRO A 76 5.26 0.62 -5.25
CA PRO A 76 6.42 1.34 -4.71
C PRO A 76 6.61 2.74 -5.30
N GLN A 77 6.37 2.88 -6.61
CA GLN A 77 6.45 4.16 -7.33
C GLN A 77 5.39 5.15 -6.84
N ILE A 78 4.13 4.70 -6.72
CA ILE A 78 3.02 5.53 -6.24
C ILE A 78 3.14 5.85 -4.76
N ARG A 79 3.66 4.92 -3.94
CA ARG A 79 3.97 5.15 -2.53
C ARG A 79 5.01 6.26 -2.37
N GLY A 80 6.04 6.28 -3.20
CA GLY A 80 7.04 7.35 -3.22
C GLY A 80 6.40 8.71 -3.48
N LEU A 81 5.60 8.82 -4.54
CA LEU A 81 4.85 10.04 -4.86
C LEU A 81 3.90 10.44 -3.74
N PHE A 82 3.17 9.48 -3.18
CA PHE A 82 2.24 9.72 -2.07
C PHE A 82 2.96 10.27 -0.84
N SER A 83 4.09 9.68 -0.46
CA SER A 83 4.96 10.17 0.63
C SER A 83 5.45 11.59 0.35
N GLU A 84 5.86 11.90 -0.87
CA GLU A 84 6.32 13.24 -1.23
C GLU A 84 5.21 14.30 -1.24
N ILE A 85 4.00 13.94 -1.65
CA ILE A 85 2.85 14.85 -1.59
C ILE A 85 2.48 15.10 -0.13
N LEU A 86 2.52 14.07 0.72
CA LEU A 86 2.24 14.23 2.15
C LEU A 86 3.25 15.14 2.84
N ASP A 87 4.55 14.91 2.62
CA ASP A 87 5.63 15.71 3.21
C ASP A 87 5.51 17.20 2.88
N ARG A 88 5.00 17.51 1.69
CA ARG A 88 4.77 18.88 1.22
C ARG A 88 3.42 19.47 1.67
N SER A 89 2.40 18.64 1.84
CA SER A 89 0.99 19.09 1.97
C SER A 89 0.44 19.02 3.38
N VAL A 90 1.04 18.23 4.28
CA VAL A 90 0.52 18.05 5.65
C VAL A 90 1.62 18.17 6.70
N SER A 91 1.36 18.91 7.76
CA SER A 91 2.33 19.19 8.83
C SER A 91 2.53 18.04 9.82
N TRP A 92 1.63 17.06 9.84
CA TRP A 92 1.69 15.91 10.76
C TRP A 92 2.47 14.72 10.18
N TYR A 93 2.85 14.79 8.90
CA TYR A 93 3.66 13.78 8.25
C TYR A 93 5.07 14.31 8.11
N GLU A 94 6.04 13.48 8.50
CA GLU A 94 7.45 13.73 8.24
C GLU A 94 7.98 12.54 7.46
N LYS A 95 8.57 12.82 6.29
CA LYS A 95 9.13 11.75 5.45
C LYS A 95 10.26 11.03 6.21
N PRO A 96 10.23 9.69 6.29
CA PRO A 96 11.31 8.94 6.92
C PRO A 96 12.66 9.20 6.21
N THR A 97 13.68 9.59 6.97
CA THR A 97 15.03 9.88 6.47
C THR A 97 15.88 8.64 6.21
N SER A 98 15.41 7.45 6.63
CA SER A 98 16.18 6.20 6.62
C SER A 98 15.47 5.11 5.82
N THR A 99 16.23 4.16 5.27
CA THR A 99 15.83 2.97 4.50
C THR A 99 14.86 1.98 5.21
N GLY A 100 14.25 2.39 6.32
CA GLY A 100 13.27 1.63 7.09
C GLY A 100 11.84 1.89 6.64
N TYR A 101 11.03 0.84 6.63
CA TYR A 101 9.60 0.88 6.27
C TYR A 101 8.79 1.45 7.43
N ILE A 102 8.08 2.56 7.21
CA ILE A 102 7.07 3.11 8.14
C ILE A 102 5.76 3.25 7.36
N SER A 103 4.70 2.57 7.80
CA SER A 103 3.37 2.73 7.22
C SER A 103 2.80 4.10 7.58
N ILE A 104 2.27 4.78 6.56
CA ILE A 104 1.81 6.17 6.64
C ILE A 104 0.51 6.27 7.45
N ALA A 105 -0.19 5.16 7.67
CA ALA A 105 -1.43 5.08 8.44
C ALA A 105 -1.24 5.34 9.95
N GLY A 106 0.01 5.39 10.46
CA GLY A 106 0.29 5.72 11.87
C GLY A 106 0.06 4.59 12.86
N ASP A 107 -0.23 3.39 12.37
CA ASP A 107 -0.02 2.17 13.13
C ASP A 107 1.34 1.59 12.73
N LEU A 108 2.23 1.46 13.72
CA LEU A 108 3.32 0.49 13.70
C LEU A 108 2.68 -0.90 13.66
N PHE A 109 2.18 -1.33 12.52
CA PHE A 109 2.05 -2.74 12.27
C PHE A 109 3.40 -3.19 11.75
N ASP A 110 4.07 -4.05 12.51
CA ASP A 110 4.97 -5.07 11.96
C ASP A 110 4.11 -5.98 11.04
N ILE A 111 3.65 -5.45 9.90
CA ILE A 111 3.27 -6.30 8.79
C ILE A 111 4.62 -6.72 8.22
N GLU A 112 5.13 -7.85 8.68
CA GLU A 112 6.23 -8.52 7.98
C GLU A 112 5.87 -8.48 6.49
N PRO A 113 6.72 -7.91 5.61
CA PRO A 113 6.43 -7.83 4.19
C PRO A 113 6.26 -9.26 3.69
N GLY A 114 5.01 -9.71 3.60
CA GLY A 114 4.71 -11.12 3.35
C GLY A 114 5.39 -11.57 2.08
N ASN A 115 5.94 -12.79 2.06
CA ASN A 115 6.99 -13.25 1.13
C ASN A 115 6.96 -12.57 -0.26
N LEU A 116 8.08 -11.97 -0.66
CA LEU A 116 8.25 -11.43 -2.01
C LEU A 116 8.11 -12.58 -3.01
N MET A 117 7.10 -12.50 -3.87
CA MET A 117 6.88 -13.46 -4.94
C MET A 117 7.43 -12.89 -6.24
N VAL A 118 8.17 -13.70 -6.99
CA VAL A 118 8.80 -13.31 -8.26
C VAL A 118 8.37 -14.25 -9.37
N CYS A 119 8.51 -13.81 -10.62
CA CYS A 119 8.26 -14.69 -11.75
C CYS A 119 9.35 -15.78 -11.80
N PRO A 120 8.96 -17.07 -11.95
CA PRO A 120 9.92 -18.17 -12.05
C PRO A 120 10.73 -18.16 -13.35
N ILE A 121 10.26 -17.45 -14.38
CA ILE A 121 10.94 -17.37 -15.69
C ILE A 121 11.94 -16.21 -15.71
N ASP A 122 11.54 -15.05 -15.19
CA ASP A 122 12.41 -13.89 -15.04
C ASP A 122 12.08 -13.15 -13.73
N PRO A 123 12.85 -13.39 -12.67
CA PRO A 123 12.66 -12.74 -11.39
C PRO A 123 12.63 -11.21 -11.45
N GLN A 124 13.23 -10.57 -12.46
CA GLN A 124 13.30 -9.10 -12.55
C GLN A 124 12.06 -8.47 -13.18
N HIS A 125 11.29 -9.24 -13.96
CA HIS A 125 10.21 -8.68 -14.76
C HIS A 125 8.88 -8.53 -14.02
N TYR A 126 8.62 -9.36 -13.01
CA TYR A 126 7.44 -9.18 -12.17
C TYR A 126 7.64 -9.69 -10.75
N GLN A 127 7.44 -8.79 -9.78
CA GLN A 127 7.61 -9.08 -8.36
C GLN A 127 6.44 -8.49 -7.56
N ARG A 128 5.92 -9.23 -6.60
CA ARG A 128 4.83 -8.78 -5.74
C ARG A 128 4.84 -9.50 -4.39
N TYR A 129 4.66 -8.75 -3.31
CA TYR A 129 4.52 -9.33 -1.96
C TYR A 129 3.20 -10.10 -1.81
N ARG A 130 3.28 -11.27 -1.18
CA ARG A 130 2.12 -12.12 -0.89
C ARG A 130 1.47 -11.68 0.42
N ARG A 131 0.21 -11.26 0.35
CA ARG A 131 -0.54 -10.73 1.52
C ARG A 131 -1.13 -11.81 2.40
N ASN A 132 -1.58 -12.90 1.79
CA ASN A 132 -2.24 -14.02 2.48
C ASN A 132 -1.64 -15.34 2.00
N ALA A 133 -1.50 -16.34 2.89
CA ALA A 133 -0.93 -17.65 2.52
C ALA A 133 -1.67 -18.37 1.38
N ARG A 134 -2.95 -18.04 1.13
CA ARG A 134 -3.79 -18.61 0.06
C ARG A 134 -3.87 -17.77 -1.22
N GLN A 135 -3.21 -16.61 -1.26
CA GLN A 135 -3.25 -15.73 -2.42
C GLN A 135 -2.39 -16.33 -3.55
N LYS A 136 -3.04 -16.64 -4.69
CA LYS A 136 -2.34 -16.96 -5.94
C LYS A 136 -2.10 -15.67 -6.70
N ILE A 137 -0.84 -15.41 -7.05
CA ILE A 137 -0.43 -14.24 -7.81
C ILE A 137 0.18 -14.75 -9.10
N VAL A 138 -0.24 -14.20 -10.24
CA VAL A 138 0.18 -14.65 -11.56
C VAL A 138 1.01 -13.54 -12.23
N CYS A 139 2.11 -13.92 -12.87
CA CYS A 139 2.90 -13.04 -13.72
C CYS A 139 2.08 -12.61 -14.96
N PRO A 140 1.90 -11.31 -15.24
CA PRO A 140 1.12 -10.85 -16.39
C PRO A 140 1.81 -11.10 -17.73
N HIS A 141 3.14 -11.32 -17.74
CA HIS A 141 3.90 -11.55 -18.97
C HIS A 141 3.91 -13.03 -19.35
N HIS A 142 4.17 -13.89 -18.38
CA HIS A 142 4.35 -15.32 -18.63
C HIS A 142 3.12 -16.17 -18.22
N HIS A 143 2.11 -15.56 -17.60
CA HIS A 143 0.89 -16.23 -17.13
C HIS A 143 1.14 -17.43 -16.20
N VAL A 144 2.25 -17.40 -15.46
CA VAL A 144 2.67 -18.41 -14.48
C VAL A 144 2.45 -17.91 -13.05
N ASP A 145 2.20 -18.83 -12.12
CA ASP A 145 2.15 -18.50 -10.69
C ASP A 145 3.52 -17.97 -10.24
N LEU A 146 3.50 -16.85 -9.50
CA LEU A 146 4.69 -16.33 -8.86
C LEU A 146 5.11 -17.27 -7.73
N ILE A 147 6.42 -17.38 -7.54
CA ILE A 147 7.04 -18.21 -6.50
C ILE A 147 7.80 -17.32 -5.51
N PRO A 148 7.99 -17.74 -4.25
CA PRO A 148 8.82 -16.99 -3.32
C PRO A 148 10.22 -16.75 -3.89
N VAL A 149 10.78 -15.55 -3.67
CA VAL A 149 12.12 -15.18 -4.14
C VAL A 149 13.21 -16.14 -3.66
N GLU A 150 13.04 -16.72 -2.47
CA GLU A 150 13.91 -17.75 -1.88
C GLU A 150 13.94 -19.06 -2.68
N THR A 151 12.90 -19.32 -3.45
CA THR A 151 12.76 -20.52 -4.30
C THR A 151 13.03 -20.24 -5.77
N ALA A 152 13.33 -18.99 -6.13
CA ALA A 152 13.55 -18.60 -7.50
C ALA A 152 14.90 -19.16 -8.01
N PRO A 153 14.96 -19.66 -9.26
CA PRO A 153 16.22 -20.06 -9.85
C PRO A 153 17.16 -18.85 -9.89
N PRO A 154 18.46 -19.02 -9.58
CA PRO A 154 19.43 -17.94 -9.71
C PRO A 154 19.44 -17.48 -11.17
N LEU A 155 19.52 -16.16 -11.38
CA LEU A 155 19.65 -15.58 -12.71
C LEU A 155 20.94 -16.13 -13.34
N GLU A 156 20.80 -17.06 -14.28
CA GLU A 156 21.89 -17.41 -15.18
C GLU A 156 22.18 -16.16 -16.01
N LYS A 157 23.26 -15.45 -15.63
CA LYS A 157 23.80 -14.38 -16.45
C LYS A 157 24.30 -15.01 -17.76
N PRO A 158 23.99 -14.43 -18.93
CA PRO A 158 24.67 -14.79 -20.16
C PRO A 158 26.18 -14.50 -20.08
#